data_AF-A0A1Q5FW63-F1
#
_entry.id   AF-A0A1Q5FW63-F1
#
_cell.length_a   1.000
_cell.length_b   1.000
_cell.length_c   1.000
_cell.angle_alpha   90.00
_cell.angle_beta   90.00
_cell.angle_gamma   90.00
#
_symmetry.space_group_name_H-M   'P 1'
#
loop_
_entity.id
_entity.type
_entity.pdbx_description
1 polymer ?
#
loop_
_entity_poly.entity_id
_entity_poly.type
_entity_poly.pdbx_seq_one_letter_code
_entity_poly.pdbx_strand_id
1 'polypeptide(L)'
;MKSTHLSLIAGAAVLAAVTGFATVTAPGAPAESTAKSAALLPVERAGLVCPAPSNSELAETQYTAFTPAGEGGEAKGAAELKPALPVVDDEDETDPKKAKKAEEAAKKAKAKAEKPVLAVKEPGQPVVAEANGSSAPALVGTATGKLAPGWTAQQTTEVTAGGSRGLLGVTCTAPDTDFWFPGASTAKSRQDYIHLTNPDDTGAVADIELYGPEGALKSDVGDGITVPARSSVAVLLSTLTAEAVDQLTAHVTTRSGRIGAVVMSADDSAGSDWITASEDPSGTLVMPGIPADATSVQLVAFAPGEDDADVKVQLMGKNATFSPAGNATLHIKSSMTASADLKDLTRGEPGSLRLTPVRKDRATPIVAALRVVRGKGDKQEIAYIPATGPVGARATVPDNRVKGSTLSLTAPGATAKVKVTASVGSGGGEPAVETYTVKAGTTLAVTPKAPEGLKGSYALTVETTSGGPVHASRSLALASDGVQMFTVQTLPDDRGMVEVPSARQDLSVLDD
;
A
#
# COMPACT_ATOMS: atom_id res chain seq x y z
N MET A 1 -97.62 11.47 -18.45
CA MET A 1 -96.77 11.46 -19.66
C MET A 1 -95.44 12.14 -19.33
N LYS A 2 -94.33 11.39 -19.50
CA LYS A 2 -92.95 11.80 -19.76
C LYS A 2 -92.26 12.91 -18.90
N SER A 3 -91.06 12.52 -18.45
CA SER A 3 -89.86 13.33 -18.21
C SER A 3 -89.52 13.77 -16.78
N THR A 4 -89.14 12.80 -15.93
CA THR A 4 -88.35 13.10 -14.70
C THR A 4 -87.44 11.95 -14.26
N HIS A 5 -86.92 11.16 -15.22
CA HIS A 5 -86.02 10.02 -14.90
C HIS A 5 -84.73 9.96 -15.73
N LEU A 6 -84.45 10.95 -16.60
CA LEU A 6 -83.22 10.97 -17.40
C LEU A 6 -82.07 11.78 -16.79
N SER A 7 -82.30 12.57 -15.74
CA SER A 7 -81.25 13.44 -15.20
C SER A 7 -80.42 12.85 -14.05
N LEU A 8 -80.91 11.79 -13.38
CA LEU A 8 -80.16 11.11 -12.30
C LEU A 8 -79.26 9.96 -12.81
N ILE A 9 -79.56 9.38 -13.98
CA ILE A 9 -78.75 8.29 -14.55
C ILE A 9 -77.49 8.83 -15.24
N ALA A 10 -77.53 10.07 -15.74
CA ALA A 10 -76.36 10.74 -16.33
C ALA A 10 -75.29 11.15 -15.28
N GLY A 11 -75.68 11.41 -14.02
CA GLY A 11 -74.75 11.76 -12.95
C GLY A 11 -73.97 10.56 -12.38
N ALA A 12 -74.60 9.37 -12.33
CA ALA A 12 -73.97 8.17 -11.79
C ALA A 12 -72.95 7.53 -12.76
N ALA A 13 -73.13 7.69 -14.08
CA ALA A 13 -72.19 7.17 -15.08
C ALA A 13 -70.87 7.97 -15.14
N VAL A 14 -70.90 9.26 -14.85
CA VAL A 14 -69.69 10.12 -14.84
C VAL A 14 -68.85 9.87 -13.60
N LEU A 15 -69.45 9.61 -12.43
CA LEU A 15 -68.68 9.34 -11.20
C LEU A 15 -68.02 7.95 -11.20
N ALA A 16 -68.62 6.94 -11.86
CA ALA A 16 -68.02 5.62 -12.04
C ALA A 16 -66.87 5.59 -13.08
N ALA A 17 -66.93 6.45 -14.11
CA ALA A 17 -65.84 6.60 -15.07
C ALA A 17 -64.63 7.32 -14.46
N VAL A 18 -64.83 8.30 -13.56
CA VAL A 18 -63.74 9.05 -12.92
C VAL A 18 -63.11 8.30 -11.74
N THR A 19 -63.86 7.46 -11.01
CA THR A 19 -63.26 6.56 -9.98
C THR A 19 -62.65 5.28 -10.57
N GLY A 20 -63.08 4.85 -11.76
CA GLY A 20 -62.44 3.77 -12.51
C GLY A 20 -61.11 4.19 -13.16
N PHE A 21 -60.97 5.45 -13.60
CA PHE A 21 -59.71 5.93 -14.19
C PHE A 21 -58.66 6.31 -13.13
N ALA A 22 -59.06 6.61 -11.89
CA ALA A 22 -58.16 6.91 -10.78
C ALA A 22 -57.58 5.65 -10.11
N THR A 23 -58.17 4.47 -10.31
CA THR A 23 -57.60 3.19 -9.80
C THR A 23 -56.76 2.44 -10.83
N VAL A 24 -56.82 2.83 -12.10
CA VAL A 24 -55.95 2.32 -13.19
C VAL A 24 -54.73 3.23 -13.42
N THR A 25 -54.69 4.41 -12.79
CA THR A 25 -53.52 5.30 -12.72
C THR A 25 -53.13 5.62 -11.28
N ALA A 26 -53.30 4.65 -10.37
CA ALA A 26 -52.50 4.66 -9.16
C ALA A 26 -51.04 4.68 -9.61
N PRO A 27 -50.20 5.65 -9.20
CA PRO A 27 -48.76 5.51 -9.40
C PRO A 27 -48.42 4.16 -8.78
N GLY A 28 -47.92 3.24 -9.61
CA GLY A 28 -47.47 1.94 -9.12
C GLY A 28 -46.65 2.20 -7.87
N ALA A 29 -46.90 1.43 -6.81
CA ALA A 29 -46.05 1.46 -5.62
C ALA A 29 -44.61 1.65 -6.10
N PRO A 30 -43.87 2.66 -5.60
CA PRO A 30 -42.55 2.99 -6.14
C PRO A 30 -41.82 1.66 -6.24
N ALA A 31 -41.48 1.27 -7.48
CA ALA A 31 -40.83 0.00 -7.71
C ALA A 31 -39.70 -0.04 -6.70
N GLU A 32 -39.70 -1.01 -5.79
CA GLU A 32 -38.62 -1.15 -4.82
C GLU A 32 -37.36 -1.16 -5.65
N SER A 33 -36.63 -0.04 -5.60
CA SER A 33 -35.45 0.15 -6.40
C SER A 33 -34.42 -0.72 -5.72
N THR A 34 -34.41 -2.00 -6.09
CA THR A 34 -33.29 -2.86 -5.83
C THR A 34 -32.11 -2.15 -6.48
N ALA A 35 -31.27 -1.54 -5.64
CA ALA A 35 -30.03 -0.94 -6.10
C ALA A 35 -29.32 -2.02 -6.91
N LYS A 36 -29.17 -1.82 -8.22
CA LYS A 36 -28.39 -2.75 -9.04
C LYS A 36 -26.99 -2.77 -8.44
N SER A 37 -26.49 -3.97 -8.16
CA SER A 37 -25.14 -4.18 -7.63
C SER A 37 -24.14 -3.42 -8.47
N ALA A 38 -23.16 -2.76 -7.82
CA ALA A 38 -22.07 -2.09 -8.50
C ALA A 38 -21.39 -3.06 -9.49
N ALA A 39 -21.06 -2.56 -10.68
CA ALA A 39 -20.32 -3.34 -11.66
C ALA A 39 -18.82 -3.21 -11.35
N LEU A 40 -18.11 -4.33 -11.27
CA LEU A 40 -16.65 -4.32 -11.21
C LEU A 40 -16.10 -4.13 -12.63
N LEU A 41 -15.42 -3.01 -12.87
CA LEU A 41 -14.80 -2.69 -14.15
C LEU A 41 -13.28 -2.61 -14.02
N PRO A 42 -12.51 -2.99 -15.05
CA PRO A 42 -11.06 -2.82 -15.05
C PRO A 42 -10.68 -1.34 -14.96
N VAL A 43 -9.65 -1.03 -14.18
CA VAL A 43 -9.12 0.33 -14.07
C VAL A 43 -8.49 0.78 -15.39
N GLU A 44 -8.89 1.94 -15.90
CA GLU A 44 -8.38 2.49 -17.17
C GLU A 44 -7.08 3.28 -17.03
N ARG A 45 -6.77 3.77 -15.82
CA ARG A 45 -5.57 4.53 -15.52
C ARG A 45 -5.08 4.27 -14.09
N ALA A 46 -3.80 3.97 -13.95
CA ALA A 46 -3.12 3.84 -12.67
C ALA A 46 -1.93 4.81 -12.59
N GLY A 47 -1.64 5.31 -11.40
CA GLY A 47 -0.46 6.13 -11.11
C GLY A 47 0.30 5.52 -9.94
N LEU A 48 1.62 5.45 -10.05
CA LEU A 48 2.50 4.93 -9.00
C LEU A 48 3.65 5.92 -8.77
N VAL A 49 4.22 5.94 -7.57
CA VAL A 49 5.47 6.67 -7.29
C VAL A 49 6.46 5.78 -6.55
N CYS A 50 7.72 5.83 -6.97
CA CYS A 50 8.83 5.14 -6.33
C CYS A 50 9.73 6.20 -5.67
N PRO A 51 10.16 6.04 -4.41
CA PRO A 51 11.07 6.98 -3.77
C PRO A 51 12.44 6.99 -4.47
N ALA A 52 13.28 7.99 -4.17
CA ALA A 52 14.69 7.88 -4.53
C ALA A 52 15.30 6.68 -3.77
N PRO A 53 16.04 5.78 -4.43
CA PRO A 53 16.32 4.46 -3.86
C PRO A 53 17.35 4.45 -2.75
N SER A 54 18.36 5.32 -2.80
CA SER A 54 19.39 5.40 -1.78
C SER A 54 20.20 6.68 -1.94
N ASN A 55 20.81 7.11 -0.84
CA ASN A 55 21.87 8.12 -0.83
C ASN A 55 23.29 7.52 -0.89
N SER A 56 23.40 6.19 -0.99
CA SER A 56 24.68 5.48 -1.03
C SER A 56 25.21 5.32 -2.46
N GLU A 57 26.52 5.52 -2.66
CA GLU A 57 27.21 5.18 -3.91
C GLU A 57 27.31 3.67 -4.15
N LEU A 58 27.13 2.86 -3.10
CA LEU A 58 27.15 1.40 -3.18
C LEU A 58 25.78 0.80 -3.48
N ALA A 59 24.77 1.63 -3.74
CA ALA A 59 23.42 1.16 -3.99
C ALA A 59 23.30 0.54 -5.38
N GLU A 60 22.85 -0.71 -5.43
CA GLU A 60 22.44 -1.40 -6.65
C GLU A 60 20.92 -1.52 -6.65
N THR A 61 20.23 -0.82 -7.55
CA THR A 61 18.76 -0.80 -7.58
C THR A 61 18.24 -1.43 -8.84
N GLN A 62 17.31 -2.36 -8.67
CA GLN A 62 16.51 -2.95 -9.73
C GLN A 62 15.05 -2.48 -9.60
N TYR A 63 14.51 -1.95 -10.68
CA TYR A 63 13.08 -1.73 -10.87
C TYR A 63 12.49 -2.86 -11.69
N THR A 64 11.39 -3.43 -11.22
CA THR A 64 10.63 -4.44 -11.97
C THR A 64 9.17 -4.02 -12.03
N ALA A 65 8.65 -3.75 -13.23
CA ALA A 65 7.23 -3.44 -13.42
C ALA A 65 6.51 -4.54 -14.18
N PHE A 66 5.23 -4.72 -13.85
CA PHE A 66 4.41 -5.80 -14.36
C PHE A 66 2.94 -5.40 -14.38
N THR A 67 2.26 -5.74 -15.46
CA THR A 67 0.78 -5.76 -15.50
C THR A 67 0.36 -7.22 -15.65
N PRO A 68 -0.48 -7.77 -14.75
CA PRO A 68 -0.99 -9.13 -14.90
C PRO A 68 -1.73 -9.33 -16.23
N ALA A 69 -1.64 -10.53 -16.80
CA ALA A 69 -2.47 -10.89 -17.93
C ALA A 69 -3.94 -10.98 -17.48
N GLY A 70 -4.86 -10.39 -18.25
CA GLY A 70 -6.29 -10.40 -17.94
C GLY A 70 -7.12 -9.64 -18.98
N GLU A 71 -8.43 -9.59 -18.78
CA GLU A 71 -9.39 -8.84 -19.59
C GLU A 71 -9.26 -7.33 -19.33
N GLY A 72 -8.09 -6.75 -19.64
CA GLY A 72 -7.94 -5.31 -19.75
C GLY A 72 -8.73 -4.79 -20.95
N GLY A 73 -9.22 -3.56 -20.88
CA GLY A 73 -9.98 -2.95 -21.98
C GLY A 73 -9.27 -3.04 -23.33
N GLU A 74 -10.02 -3.14 -24.43
CA GLU A 74 -9.50 -3.33 -25.79
C GLU A 74 -8.58 -2.18 -26.28
N ALA A 75 -8.53 -1.07 -25.54
CA ALA A 75 -7.74 0.10 -25.85
C ALA A 75 -6.22 -0.15 -25.71
N LYS A 76 -5.46 0.29 -26.73
CA LYS A 76 -4.01 0.43 -26.63
C LYS A 76 -3.67 1.32 -25.44
N GLY A 77 -2.66 0.91 -24.67
CA GLY A 77 -2.21 1.61 -23.47
C GLY A 77 -0.69 1.68 -23.40
N ALA A 78 -0.19 2.48 -22.46
CA ALA A 78 1.22 2.56 -22.11
C ALA A 78 1.37 2.47 -20.60
N ALA A 79 2.47 1.89 -20.10
CA ALA A 79 2.80 1.89 -18.69
C ALA A 79 4.29 2.17 -18.51
N GLU A 80 4.61 3.29 -17.86
CA GLU A 80 5.95 3.85 -17.84
C GLU A 80 6.31 4.41 -16.47
N LEU A 81 7.55 4.23 -16.06
CA LEU A 81 8.17 4.94 -14.93
C LEU A 81 9.16 5.97 -15.48
N LYS A 82 8.96 7.24 -15.10
CA LYS A 82 9.80 8.36 -15.52
C LYS A 82 10.51 8.98 -14.31
N PRO A 83 11.73 9.51 -14.47
CA PRO A 83 12.40 10.26 -13.41
C PRO A 83 11.55 11.42 -12.89
N ALA A 84 11.50 11.59 -11.57
CA ALA A 84 11.05 12.82 -10.94
C ALA A 84 12.04 13.96 -11.27
N LEU A 85 11.52 15.17 -11.29
CA LEU A 85 12.30 16.38 -11.46
C LEU A 85 13.09 16.68 -10.18
N PRO A 86 14.32 17.20 -10.30
CA PRO A 86 15.05 17.70 -9.15
C PRO A 86 14.30 18.89 -8.56
N VAL A 87 14.28 18.97 -7.23
CA VAL A 87 13.91 20.20 -6.54
C VAL A 87 15.01 21.22 -6.80
N VAL A 88 14.61 22.39 -7.30
CA VAL A 88 15.52 23.51 -7.53
C VAL A 88 15.14 24.55 -6.48
N ASP A 89 16.04 24.80 -5.54
CA ASP A 89 15.83 25.86 -4.54
C ASP A 89 15.99 27.21 -5.25
N ASP A 90 14.88 27.92 -5.44
CA ASP A 90 14.87 29.26 -6.06
C ASP A 90 15.41 30.35 -5.11
N GLU A 91 15.69 30.02 -3.83
CA GLU A 91 15.86 31.03 -2.77
C GLU A 91 17.30 31.52 -2.54
N ASP A 92 18.34 30.94 -3.15
CA ASP A 92 19.69 31.22 -2.68
C ASP A 92 20.76 31.45 -3.74
N GLU A 93 20.52 32.23 -4.79
CA GLU A 93 21.60 32.62 -5.71
C GLU A 93 21.59 34.09 -6.12
N THR A 94 22.18 34.95 -5.27
CA THR A 94 22.62 36.30 -5.64
C THR A 94 23.77 36.31 -6.67
N ASP A 95 24.29 35.14 -7.09
CA ASP A 95 25.33 34.98 -8.12
C ASP A 95 24.74 34.57 -9.48
N PRO A 96 24.77 35.45 -10.50
CA PRO A 96 24.23 35.18 -11.84
C PRO A 96 24.87 34.00 -12.56
N LYS A 97 26.10 33.60 -12.21
CA LYS A 97 26.79 32.47 -12.86
C LYS A 97 26.30 31.13 -12.34
N LYS A 98 26.02 31.05 -11.04
CA LYS A 98 25.48 29.83 -10.46
C LYS A 98 24.02 29.63 -10.91
N ALA A 99 23.22 30.70 -10.97
CA ALA A 99 21.82 30.63 -11.39
C ALA A 99 21.69 30.07 -12.81
N LYS A 100 22.54 30.52 -13.75
CA LYS A 100 22.60 29.96 -15.10
C LYS A 100 22.98 28.49 -15.15
N LYS A 101 23.88 28.05 -14.26
CA LYS A 101 24.31 26.65 -14.17
C LYS A 101 23.21 25.77 -13.59
N ALA A 102 22.48 26.26 -12.59
CA ALA A 102 21.30 25.59 -12.03
C ALA A 102 20.19 25.47 -13.08
N GLU A 103 19.92 26.54 -13.84
CA GLU A 103 18.94 26.54 -14.92
C GLU A 103 19.30 25.53 -16.04
N GLU A 104 20.57 25.48 -16.45
CA GLU A 104 21.03 24.52 -17.45
C GLU A 104 20.93 23.07 -16.95
N ALA A 105 21.29 22.83 -15.68
CA ALA A 105 21.14 21.53 -15.03
C ALA A 105 19.67 21.10 -14.94
N ALA A 106 18.77 22.01 -14.55
CA ALA A 106 17.33 21.79 -14.49
C ALA A 106 16.75 21.47 -15.87
N LYS A 107 17.17 22.18 -16.92
CA LYS A 107 16.76 21.90 -18.30
C LYS A 107 17.21 20.52 -18.77
N LYS A 108 18.46 20.14 -18.46
CA LYS A 108 18.97 18.80 -18.78
C LYS A 108 18.24 17.71 -18.00
N ALA A 109 17.91 17.95 -16.74
CA ALA A 109 17.13 17.04 -15.92
C ALA A 109 15.71 16.84 -16.47
N LYS A 110 15.03 17.93 -16.85
CA LYS A 110 13.72 17.87 -17.54
C LYS A 110 13.78 17.04 -18.82
N ALA A 111 14.78 17.26 -19.68
CA ALA A 111 14.95 16.48 -20.89
C ALA A 111 15.23 14.99 -20.63
N LYS A 112 15.92 14.65 -19.52
CA LYS A 112 16.12 13.26 -19.07
C LYS A 112 14.83 12.65 -18.53
N ALA A 113 14.03 13.43 -17.79
CA ALA A 113 12.76 13.01 -17.19
C ALA A 113 11.68 12.66 -18.23
N GLU A 114 11.78 13.17 -19.46
CA GLU A 114 10.89 12.78 -20.56
C GLU A 114 11.09 11.31 -20.99
N LYS A 115 12.28 10.75 -20.80
CA LYS A 115 12.60 9.38 -21.18
C LYS A 115 12.22 8.43 -20.05
N PRO A 116 11.42 7.38 -20.30
CA PRO A 116 11.11 6.40 -19.29
C PRO A 116 12.37 5.62 -18.89
N VAL A 117 12.54 5.40 -17.58
CA VAL A 117 13.52 4.44 -17.04
C VAL A 117 13.08 3.03 -17.39
N LEU A 118 11.77 2.78 -17.34
CA LEU A 118 11.16 1.49 -17.58
C LEU A 118 9.82 1.70 -18.30
N ALA A 119 9.56 0.90 -19.35
CA ALA A 119 8.30 0.91 -20.08
C ALA A 119 7.79 -0.52 -20.31
N VAL A 120 6.60 -0.83 -19.81
CA VAL A 120 5.90 -2.09 -20.07
C VAL A 120 5.13 -1.95 -21.37
N LYS A 121 5.31 -2.92 -22.28
CA LYS A 121 4.69 -2.89 -23.62
C LYS A 121 3.48 -3.81 -23.72
N GLU A 122 3.50 -4.91 -22.96
CA GLU A 122 2.46 -5.94 -22.99
C GLU A 122 2.23 -6.50 -21.58
N PRO A 123 0.97 -6.82 -21.21
CA PRO A 123 0.69 -7.54 -19.98
C PRO A 123 1.32 -8.94 -19.95
N GLY A 124 1.53 -9.48 -18.76
CA GLY A 124 1.93 -10.87 -18.55
C GLY A 124 3.44 -11.13 -18.56
N GLN A 125 4.28 -10.14 -18.93
CA GLN A 125 5.74 -10.24 -18.85
C GLN A 125 6.34 -9.09 -18.01
N PRO A 126 7.14 -9.38 -16.97
CA PRO A 126 7.84 -8.34 -16.23
C PRO A 126 8.90 -7.64 -17.08
N VAL A 127 9.02 -6.33 -16.91
CA VAL A 127 10.12 -5.53 -17.48
C VAL A 127 11.01 -5.08 -16.34
N VAL A 128 12.32 -5.10 -16.58
CA VAL A 128 13.35 -4.77 -15.57
C VAL A 128 14.21 -3.60 -16.07
N ALA A 129 14.59 -2.72 -15.16
CA ALA A 129 15.57 -1.66 -15.37
C ALA A 129 16.45 -1.50 -14.13
N GLU A 130 17.67 -1.00 -14.29
CA GLU A 130 18.62 -0.76 -13.19
C GLU A 130 18.91 0.73 -13.03
N ALA A 131 19.14 1.18 -11.79
CA ALA A 131 19.60 2.53 -11.47
C ALA A 131 20.51 2.52 -10.24
N ASN A 132 21.82 2.53 -10.47
CA ASN A 132 22.80 2.37 -9.39
C ASN A 132 23.36 3.70 -8.89
N GLY A 133 23.85 3.70 -7.66
CA GLY A 133 24.47 4.83 -6.97
C GLY A 133 23.47 5.84 -6.41
N SER A 134 24.01 6.87 -5.76
CA SER A 134 23.26 7.86 -4.98
C SER A 134 22.44 8.84 -5.84
N SER A 135 22.73 8.92 -7.13
CA SER A 135 22.14 9.89 -8.06
C SER A 135 20.85 9.42 -8.74
N ALA A 136 20.40 8.21 -8.44
CA ALA A 136 19.14 7.69 -8.95
C ALA A 136 17.97 8.52 -8.37
N PRO A 137 17.12 9.13 -9.22
CA PRO A 137 16.00 9.94 -8.73
C PRO A 137 14.84 9.05 -8.30
N ALA A 138 13.91 9.63 -7.54
CA ALA A 138 12.55 9.11 -7.41
C ALA A 138 11.90 8.95 -8.80
N LEU A 139 10.94 8.05 -8.94
CA LEU A 139 10.23 7.82 -10.20
C LEU A 139 8.74 8.11 -10.06
N VAL A 140 8.15 8.68 -11.11
CA VAL A 140 6.71 8.86 -11.24
C VAL A 140 6.20 8.02 -12.39
N GLY A 141 5.18 7.22 -12.10
CA GLY A 141 4.63 6.21 -12.98
C GLY A 141 3.22 6.51 -13.44
N THR A 142 2.92 6.16 -14.69
CA THR A 142 1.55 6.16 -15.22
C THR A 142 1.31 4.93 -16.09
N ALA A 143 0.17 4.27 -15.90
CA ALA A 143 -0.33 3.23 -16.78
C ALA A 143 -1.73 3.58 -17.30
N THR A 144 -2.01 3.22 -18.55
CA THR A 144 -3.32 3.43 -19.21
C THR A 144 -3.77 2.21 -20.00
N GLY A 145 -5.06 2.14 -20.32
CA GLY A 145 -5.66 1.12 -21.19
C GLY A 145 -5.40 -0.30 -20.67
N LYS A 146 -5.13 -1.25 -21.58
CA LYS A 146 -4.85 -2.66 -21.21
C LYS A 146 -3.69 -2.88 -20.22
N LEU A 147 -2.84 -1.88 -20.00
CA LEU A 147 -1.71 -1.98 -19.09
C LEU A 147 -2.01 -1.45 -17.68
N ALA A 148 -3.13 -0.76 -17.47
CA ALA A 148 -3.47 -0.17 -16.16
C ALA A 148 -3.98 -1.16 -15.10
N PRO A 149 -4.83 -2.16 -15.41
CA PRO A 149 -5.40 -3.05 -14.40
C PRO A 149 -4.35 -3.87 -13.62
N GLY A 150 -4.09 -3.47 -12.37
CA GLY A 150 -3.14 -4.12 -11.46
C GLY A 150 -1.68 -3.87 -11.83
N TRP A 151 -1.41 -2.80 -12.59
CA TRP A 151 -0.04 -2.39 -12.86
C TRP A 151 0.69 -2.16 -11.55
N THR A 152 1.79 -2.87 -11.36
CA THR A 152 2.59 -2.83 -10.15
C THR A 152 4.06 -2.63 -10.52
N ALA A 153 4.77 -1.82 -9.74
CA ALA A 153 6.21 -1.66 -9.86
C ALA A 153 6.88 -1.92 -8.50
N GLN A 154 7.96 -2.69 -8.53
CA GLN A 154 8.81 -2.98 -7.39
C GLN A 154 10.13 -2.25 -7.58
N GLN A 155 10.62 -1.65 -6.50
CA GLN A 155 11.99 -1.19 -6.36
C GLN A 155 12.69 -2.08 -5.33
N THR A 156 13.81 -2.68 -5.71
CA THR A 156 14.66 -3.48 -4.83
C THR A 156 16.06 -2.90 -4.87
N THR A 157 16.57 -2.45 -3.73
CA THR A 157 17.89 -1.82 -3.61
C THR A 157 18.76 -2.61 -2.65
N GLU A 158 19.91 -3.08 -3.11
CA GLU A 158 20.95 -3.67 -2.27
C GLU A 158 22.01 -2.61 -1.96
N VAL A 159 22.37 -2.49 -0.69
CA VAL A 159 23.49 -1.67 -0.23
C VAL A 159 24.40 -2.55 0.61
N THR A 160 25.61 -2.78 0.13
CA THR A 160 26.53 -3.80 0.70
C THR A 160 27.30 -3.32 1.93
N ALA A 161 27.43 -2.01 2.15
CA ALA A 161 28.14 -1.45 3.31
C ALA A 161 27.67 -0.03 3.68
N GLY A 162 28.09 0.42 4.87
CA GLY A 162 27.76 1.75 5.42
C GLY A 162 26.50 1.76 6.30
N GLY A 163 26.10 2.93 6.77
CA GLY A 163 24.94 3.10 7.66
C GLY A 163 23.60 2.71 7.03
N SER A 164 23.52 2.72 5.70
CA SER A 164 22.34 2.29 4.92
C SER A 164 22.46 0.86 4.39
N ARG A 165 23.30 0.00 5.00
CA ARG A 165 23.49 -1.38 4.54
C ARG A 165 22.19 -2.17 4.73
N GLY A 166 21.74 -2.83 3.67
CA GLY A 166 20.63 -3.77 3.74
C GLY A 166 20.09 -4.13 2.36
N LEU A 167 19.05 -4.95 2.35
CA LEU A 167 18.22 -5.18 1.17
C LEU A 167 16.89 -4.45 1.37
N LEU A 168 16.74 -3.31 0.72
CA LEU A 168 15.55 -2.48 0.84
C LEU A 168 14.58 -2.83 -0.28
N GLY A 169 13.32 -3.12 0.04
CA GLY A 169 12.31 -3.40 -0.98
C GLY A 169 11.01 -2.65 -0.76
N VAL A 170 10.60 -1.88 -1.76
CA VAL A 170 9.35 -1.11 -1.73
C VAL A 170 8.53 -1.35 -2.99
N THR A 171 7.26 -1.67 -2.82
CA THR A 171 6.28 -1.58 -3.90
C THR A 171 5.97 -0.11 -4.11
N CYS A 172 6.18 0.41 -5.32
CA CYS A 172 5.87 1.80 -5.63
C CYS A 172 4.38 2.07 -5.34
N THR A 173 4.09 3.15 -4.62
CA THR A 173 2.78 3.35 -4.01
C THR A 173 1.86 4.17 -4.90
N ALA A 174 0.55 3.95 -4.78
CA ALA A 174 -0.42 4.85 -5.35
C ALA A 174 -0.40 6.18 -4.57
N PRO A 175 -0.38 7.34 -5.26
CA PRO A 175 -0.49 8.64 -4.61
C PRO A 175 -1.84 8.82 -3.91
N ASP A 176 -1.80 9.34 -2.69
CA ASP A 176 -2.94 9.52 -1.79
C ASP A 176 -2.77 10.80 -0.95
N THR A 177 -3.62 10.98 0.06
CA THR A 177 -3.74 12.19 0.88
C THR A 177 -3.55 11.96 2.38
N ASP A 178 -3.52 10.71 2.84
CA ASP A 178 -3.44 10.31 4.25
C ASP A 178 -2.54 9.08 4.39
N PHE A 179 -1.56 9.11 5.28
CA PHE A 179 -0.60 8.01 5.45
C PHE A 179 -0.14 7.88 6.90
N TRP A 180 -0.20 6.66 7.44
CA TRP A 180 0.26 6.33 8.78
C TRP A 180 1.49 5.42 8.76
N PHE A 181 2.54 5.80 9.49
CA PHE A 181 3.81 5.05 9.60
C PHE A 181 4.15 4.71 11.06
N PRO A 182 3.48 3.72 11.67
CA PRO A 182 3.91 3.18 12.96
C PRO A 182 5.30 2.55 12.83
N GLY A 183 6.19 2.77 13.80
CA GLY A 183 7.55 2.20 13.80
C GLY A 183 8.62 3.11 13.18
N ALA A 184 8.23 4.32 12.76
CA ALA A 184 9.18 5.40 12.53
C ALA A 184 9.89 5.83 13.83
N SER A 185 10.93 6.64 13.72
CA SER A 185 11.78 7.04 14.84
C SER A 185 12.47 8.38 14.65
N THR A 186 12.76 9.05 15.77
CA THR A 186 13.69 10.17 15.85
C THR A 186 14.88 9.86 16.76
N ALA A 187 15.09 8.59 17.14
CA ALA A 187 16.23 8.18 17.95
C ALA A 187 17.56 8.44 17.24
N LYS A 188 18.60 8.77 18.02
CA LYS A 188 19.92 9.15 17.50
C LYS A 188 20.64 8.02 16.73
N SER A 189 20.30 6.77 17.02
CA SER A 189 20.83 5.58 16.33
C SER A 189 20.10 5.25 15.03
N ARG A 190 19.09 6.06 14.66
CA ARG A 190 18.30 5.88 13.45
C ARG A 190 18.30 7.14 12.59
N GLN A 191 18.27 6.92 11.29
CA GLN A 191 18.11 7.94 10.27
C GLN A 191 16.86 7.60 9.47
N ASP A 192 15.74 8.18 9.89
CA ASP A 192 14.45 8.00 9.26
C ASP A 192 14.13 9.20 8.36
N TYR A 193 14.12 8.96 7.04
CA TYR A 193 13.73 9.95 6.05
C TYR A 193 12.36 9.62 5.49
N ILE A 194 11.41 10.55 5.58
CA ILE A 194 10.16 10.42 4.86
C ILE A 194 10.29 11.02 3.47
N HIS A 195 10.05 10.20 2.45
CA HIS A 195 10.13 10.59 1.05
C HIS A 195 8.72 10.92 0.54
N LEU A 196 8.48 12.19 0.22
CA LEU A 196 7.24 12.70 -0.32
C LEU A 196 7.42 12.91 -1.83
N THR A 197 6.72 12.14 -2.65
CA THR A 197 6.83 12.21 -4.12
C THR A 197 5.53 12.68 -4.74
N ASN A 198 5.57 13.84 -5.40
CA ASN A 198 4.42 14.42 -6.07
C ASN A 198 4.37 13.95 -7.54
N PRO A 199 3.34 13.18 -7.93
CA PRO A 199 3.18 12.69 -9.29
C PRO A 199 2.56 13.72 -10.25
N ASP A 200 1.98 14.80 -9.73
CA ASP A 200 1.12 15.71 -10.47
C ASP A 200 1.93 16.88 -11.06
N ASP A 201 1.31 17.62 -11.98
CA ASP A 201 1.92 18.75 -12.69
C ASP A 201 1.82 20.09 -11.94
N THR A 202 1.12 20.09 -10.80
CA THR A 202 1.06 21.19 -9.84
C THR A 202 1.74 20.81 -8.53
N GLY A 203 2.26 21.78 -7.79
CA GLY A 203 2.81 21.54 -6.45
C GLY A 203 1.76 21.00 -5.48
N ALA A 204 2.19 20.14 -4.57
CA ALA A 204 1.40 19.64 -3.44
C ALA A 204 1.92 20.25 -2.13
N VAL A 205 1.08 20.27 -1.11
CA VAL A 205 1.45 20.75 0.23
C VAL A 205 1.05 19.68 1.23
N ALA A 206 2.02 19.23 2.02
CA ALA A 206 1.86 18.16 3.01
C ALA A 206 2.25 18.61 4.41
N ASP A 207 1.63 17.98 5.41
CA ASP A 207 1.96 18.12 6.83
C ASP A 207 2.47 16.78 7.35
N ILE A 208 3.42 16.83 8.29
CA ILE A 208 3.95 15.67 8.99
C ILE A 208 3.78 15.88 10.50
N GLU A 209 2.94 15.04 11.10
CA GLU A 209 2.75 14.98 12.54
C GLU A 209 3.48 13.74 13.10
N LEU A 210 4.02 13.87 14.31
CA LEU A 210 4.73 12.79 14.99
C LEU A 210 4.07 12.52 16.34
N TYR A 211 3.84 11.25 16.65
CA TYR A 211 3.18 10.81 17.89
C TYR A 211 4.06 9.81 18.64
N GLY A 212 4.50 10.17 19.84
CA GLY A 212 5.28 9.33 20.75
C GLY A 212 4.42 8.66 21.83
N PRO A 213 5.06 7.98 22.79
CA PRO A 213 4.36 7.32 23.91
C PRO A 213 3.66 8.30 24.86
N GLU A 214 4.12 9.55 24.91
CA GLU A 214 3.55 10.62 25.74
C GLU A 214 2.58 11.52 24.96
N GLY A 215 2.25 11.18 23.70
CA GLY A 215 1.33 11.91 22.83
C GLY A 215 2.01 12.57 21.63
N ALA A 216 1.35 13.59 21.08
CA ALA A 216 1.90 14.38 19.97
C ALA A 216 3.21 15.04 20.35
N LEU A 217 4.23 14.86 19.51
CA LEU A 217 5.52 15.51 19.61
C LEU A 217 5.41 16.92 19.04
N LYS A 218 6.02 17.89 19.71
CA LYS A 218 6.07 19.24 19.17
C LYS A 218 6.95 19.23 17.90
N SER A 219 6.37 19.67 16.80
CA SER A 219 7.05 19.87 15.52
C SER A 219 7.34 21.35 15.32
N ASP A 220 8.57 21.68 14.93
CA ASP A 220 8.96 23.07 14.66
C ASP A 220 8.83 23.45 13.17
N VAL A 221 8.81 22.46 12.26
CA VAL A 221 8.84 22.66 10.79
C VAL A 221 8.07 21.61 9.96
N GLY A 222 7.25 20.76 10.60
CA GLY A 222 6.53 19.67 9.92
C GLY A 222 5.30 20.09 9.10
N ASP A 223 4.88 21.35 9.20
CA ASP A 223 3.66 21.85 8.56
C ASP A 223 3.96 22.61 7.25
N GLY A 224 3.13 22.41 6.23
CA GLY A 224 3.14 23.19 4.99
C GLY A 224 4.31 22.87 4.05
N ILE A 225 4.82 21.63 4.09
CA ILE A 225 5.92 21.17 3.26
C ILE A 225 5.48 21.17 1.80
N THR A 226 6.11 22.04 1.00
CA THR A 226 5.84 22.13 -0.43
C THR A 226 6.59 21.02 -1.17
N VAL A 227 5.85 20.22 -1.94
CA VAL A 227 6.39 19.19 -2.81
C VAL A 227 6.15 19.64 -4.26
N PRO A 228 7.17 20.16 -4.98
CA PRO A 228 7.00 20.69 -6.32
C PRO A 228 6.44 19.66 -7.30
N ALA A 229 5.86 20.16 -8.39
CA ALA A 229 5.32 19.32 -9.46
C ALA A 229 6.34 18.27 -9.93
N ARG A 230 5.88 17.03 -10.10
CA ARG A 230 6.69 15.91 -10.60
C ARG A 230 7.99 15.69 -9.84
N SER A 231 8.11 16.13 -8.59
CA SER A 231 9.36 16.13 -7.81
C SER A 231 9.24 15.27 -6.55
N SER A 232 10.36 15.07 -5.87
CA SER A 232 10.41 14.34 -4.60
C SER A 232 11.21 15.14 -3.56
N VAL A 233 10.69 15.21 -2.33
CA VAL A 233 11.31 15.84 -1.17
C VAL A 233 11.53 14.78 -0.10
N ALA A 234 12.74 14.72 0.46
CA ALA A 234 13.05 13.83 1.58
C ALA A 234 13.24 14.66 2.85
N VAL A 235 12.52 14.31 3.91
CA VAL A 235 12.54 15.03 5.20
C VAL A 235 13.05 14.10 6.29
N LEU A 236 14.13 14.50 6.96
CA LEU A 236 14.69 13.75 8.09
C LEU A 236 13.83 13.97 9.33
N LEU A 237 13.18 12.91 9.85
CA LEU A 237 12.21 13.04 10.94
C LEU A 237 12.82 13.63 12.23
N SER A 238 14.09 13.31 12.53
CA SER A 238 14.80 13.86 13.70
C SER A 238 15.10 15.36 13.62
N THR A 239 14.85 16.01 12.47
CA THR A 239 14.94 17.47 12.34
C THR A 239 13.62 18.19 12.61
N LEU A 240 12.50 17.45 12.66
CA LEU A 240 11.18 18.01 12.91
C LEU A 240 10.94 18.31 14.39
N THR A 241 11.64 17.61 15.28
CA THR A 241 11.47 17.72 16.74
C THR A 241 12.81 17.58 17.46
N ALA A 242 12.93 18.20 18.63
CA ALA A 242 14.11 18.06 19.50
C ALA A 242 14.10 16.76 20.32
N GLU A 243 12.96 16.07 20.38
CA GLU A 243 12.77 14.86 21.17
C GLU A 243 13.25 13.62 20.41
N ALA A 244 14.13 12.84 21.03
CA ALA A 244 14.61 11.58 20.48
C ALA A 244 13.72 10.43 20.98
N VAL A 245 12.85 9.91 20.11
CA VAL A 245 11.90 8.85 20.43
C VAL A 245 12.18 7.63 19.56
N ASP A 246 12.37 6.48 20.19
CA ASP A 246 12.75 5.24 19.51
C ASP A 246 11.60 4.64 18.69
N GLN A 247 10.40 4.57 19.27
CA GLN A 247 9.19 4.07 18.63
C GLN A 247 8.13 5.17 18.60
N LEU A 248 7.85 5.72 17.43
CA LEU A 248 6.80 6.70 17.20
C LEU A 248 5.92 6.27 16.02
N THR A 249 4.82 7.01 15.84
CA THR A 249 3.98 6.95 14.65
C THR A 249 4.06 8.29 13.94
N ALA A 250 4.43 8.28 12.66
CA ALA A 250 4.33 9.47 11.82
C ALA A 250 3.02 9.46 11.03
N HIS A 251 2.42 10.62 10.86
CA HIS A 251 1.19 10.82 10.10
C HIS A 251 1.44 11.89 9.04
N VAL A 252 1.16 11.57 7.78
CA VAL A 252 1.28 12.52 6.67
C VAL A 252 -0.07 12.78 6.07
N THR A 253 -0.44 14.06 6.01
CA THR A 253 -1.65 14.50 5.31
C THR A 253 -1.32 15.54 4.25
N THR A 254 -2.13 15.62 3.20
CA THR A 254 -2.00 16.68 2.19
C THR A 254 -3.08 17.74 2.36
N ARG A 255 -2.67 19.02 2.42
CA ARG A 255 -3.59 20.17 2.35
C ARG A 255 -4.11 20.41 0.93
N SER A 256 -3.30 20.06 -0.07
CA SER A 256 -3.64 20.20 -1.48
C SER A 256 -2.80 19.25 -2.33
N GLY A 257 -3.38 18.73 -3.41
CA GLY A 257 -2.74 17.73 -4.27
C GLY A 257 -2.74 16.35 -3.63
N ARG A 258 -1.95 15.44 -4.21
CA ARG A 258 -1.71 14.09 -3.67
C ARG A 258 -0.23 13.79 -3.78
N ILE A 259 0.27 12.94 -2.89
CA ILE A 259 1.67 12.52 -2.87
C ILE A 259 1.74 11.01 -2.64
N GLY A 260 2.84 10.35 -2.97
CA GLY A 260 3.18 9.10 -2.29
C GLY A 260 4.17 9.39 -1.16
N ALA A 261 3.97 8.71 -0.04
CA ALA A 261 4.85 8.79 1.13
C ALA A 261 5.36 7.40 1.51
N VAL A 262 6.66 7.30 1.80
CA VAL A 262 7.32 6.11 2.38
C VAL A 262 8.48 6.56 3.25
N VAL A 263 8.79 5.84 4.33
CA VAL A 263 9.91 6.16 5.21
C VAL A 263 11.08 5.23 4.90
N MET A 264 12.25 5.78 4.59
CA MET A 264 13.50 5.03 4.60
C MET A 264 14.03 5.03 6.02
N SER A 265 14.18 3.86 6.64
CA SER A 265 14.76 3.71 7.98
C SER A 265 16.14 3.09 7.87
N ALA A 266 17.17 3.79 8.32
CA ALA A 266 18.51 3.24 8.51
C ALA A 266 18.87 3.21 10.00
N ASP A 267 19.24 2.03 10.50
CA ASP A 267 19.68 1.77 11.88
C ASP A 267 21.19 1.48 11.88
N ASP A 268 21.93 2.21 12.71
CA ASP A 268 23.40 2.14 12.76
C ASP A 268 23.94 0.72 13.05
N SER A 269 23.12 -0.15 13.66
CA SER A 269 23.51 -1.49 14.09
C SER A 269 22.85 -2.61 13.31
N ALA A 270 21.64 -2.39 12.80
CA ALA A 270 20.79 -3.44 12.25
C ALA A 270 20.46 -3.25 10.76
N GLY A 271 21.03 -2.24 10.10
CA GLY A 271 20.87 -2.01 8.67
C GLY A 271 19.64 -1.18 8.32
N SER A 272 19.13 -1.30 7.10
CA SER A 272 18.05 -0.45 6.60
C SER A 272 16.99 -1.19 5.77
N ASP A 273 15.76 -0.70 5.83
CA ASP A 273 14.64 -1.08 4.93
C ASP A 273 13.62 0.07 4.86
N TRP A 274 12.61 -0.08 4.01
CA TRP A 274 11.48 0.84 3.90
C TRP A 274 10.37 0.52 4.91
N ILE A 275 9.74 1.57 5.45
CA ILE A 275 8.44 1.51 6.13
C ILE A 275 7.41 2.07 5.15
N THR A 276 6.53 1.21 4.66
CA THR A 276 5.35 1.64 3.88
C THR A 276 4.19 1.99 4.82
N ALA A 277 3.22 2.74 4.30
CA ALA A 277 2.06 3.12 5.09
C ALA A 277 1.28 1.88 5.57
N SER A 278 0.76 1.96 6.79
CA SER A 278 -0.27 1.06 7.30
C SER A 278 -1.56 1.22 6.49
N GLU A 279 -2.35 0.15 6.42
CA GLU A 279 -3.76 0.23 6.08
C GLU A 279 -4.47 1.28 6.97
N ASP A 280 -5.52 1.88 6.42
CA ASP A 280 -6.41 2.82 7.11
C ASP A 280 -6.79 2.34 8.52
N PRO A 281 -7.00 3.28 9.47
CA PRO A 281 -7.37 2.94 10.84
C PRO A 281 -8.56 1.97 10.92
N SER A 282 -8.36 0.82 11.55
CA SER A 282 -9.35 -0.24 11.66
C SER A 282 -9.28 -0.95 13.01
N GLY A 283 -10.41 -1.52 13.45
CA GLY A 283 -10.46 -2.25 14.72
C GLY A 283 -9.82 -3.65 14.66
N THR A 284 -9.52 -4.18 13.48
CA THR A 284 -8.80 -5.45 13.31
C THR A 284 -7.73 -5.31 12.25
N LEU A 285 -6.49 -5.66 12.59
CA LEU A 285 -5.33 -5.50 11.75
C LEU A 285 -4.59 -6.82 11.58
N VAL A 286 -3.95 -7.01 10.42
CA VAL A 286 -3.11 -8.17 10.12
C VAL A 286 -1.78 -7.69 9.53
N MET A 287 -0.68 -8.18 10.09
CA MET A 287 0.70 -7.94 9.64
C MET A 287 1.31 -9.27 9.19
N PRO A 288 1.26 -9.60 7.88
CA PRO A 288 1.60 -10.93 7.38
C PRO A 288 3.11 -11.16 7.18
N GLY A 289 3.57 -12.39 7.45
CA GLY A 289 4.86 -12.90 6.98
C GLY A 289 6.10 -12.52 7.81
N ILE A 290 5.99 -12.66 9.13
CA ILE A 290 7.14 -12.65 10.04
C ILE A 290 8.02 -13.88 9.74
N PRO A 291 9.31 -13.70 9.38
CA PRO A 291 10.22 -14.80 9.09
C PRO A 291 10.47 -15.73 10.29
N ALA A 292 10.71 -17.01 9.98
CA ALA A 292 10.92 -18.08 10.95
C ALA A 292 12.12 -17.83 11.89
N ASP A 293 13.13 -17.13 11.39
CA ASP A 293 14.40 -16.82 12.06
C ASP A 293 14.47 -15.37 12.56
N ALA A 294 13.33 -14.70 12.71
CA ALA A 294 13.25 -13.42 13.41
C ALA A 294 13.80 -13.55 14.84
N THR A 295 14.79 -12.74 15.19
CA THR A 295 15.42 -12.72 16.51
C THR A 295 14.80 -11.67 17.43
N SER A 296 14.13 -10.66 16.86
CA SER A 296 13.32 -9.68 17.58
C SER A 296 12.16 -9.21 16.70
N VAL A 297 10.98 -9.08 17.31
CA VAL A 297 9.79 -8.49 16.70
C VAL A 297 9.25 -7.44 17.65
N GLN A 298 9.22 -6.19 17.20
CA GLN A 298 8.69 -5.05 17.93
C GLN A 298 7.37 -4.62 17.29
N LEU A 299 6.27 -4.68 18.04
CA LEU A 299 4.98 -4.13 17.62
C LEU A 299 4.91 -2.65 17.99
N VAL A 300 4.44 -1.82 17.07
CA VAL A 300 4.13 -0.40 17.28
C VAL A 300 2.71 -0.14 16.77
N ALA A 301 1.88 0.51 17.59
CA ALA A 301 0.48 0.78 17.27
C ALA A 301 0.04 2.15 17.81
N PHE A 302 -0.96 2.73 17.15
CA PHE A 302 -1.49 4.05 17.46
C PHE A 302 -3.01 4.09 17.27
N ALA A 303 -3.70 4.82 18.14
CA ALA A 303 -5.15 5.04 18.08
C ALA A 303 -5.43 6.52 17.70
N PRO A 304 -5.79 6.81 16.44
CA PRO A 304 -6.02 8.20 15.99
C PRO A 304 -7.31 8.84 16.52
N GLY A 305 -8.26 8.03 17.00
CA GLY A 305 -9.52 8.53 17.55
C GLY A 305 -9.41 9.02 19.00
N GLU A 306 -10.51 9.51 19.56
CA GLU A 306 -10.59 10.03 20.94
C GLU A 306 -10.66 8.95 22.02
N ASP A 307 -10.91 7.69 21.62
CA ASP A 307 -11.05 6.56 22.53
C ASP A 307 -9.76 5.74 22.62
N ASP A 308 -9.50 5.20 23.80
CA ASP A 308 -8.48 4.15 23.98
C ASP A 308 -8.88 2.86 23.25
N ALA A 309 -7.87 2.09 22.82
CA ALA A 309 -8.02 0.78 22.22
C ALA A 309 -7.35 -0.31 23.08
N ASP A 310 -8.12 -1.32 23.45
CA ASP A 310 -7.59 -2.57 24.02
C ASP A 310 -7.64 -3.66 22.96
N VAL A 311 -6.48 -4.14 22.52
CA VAL A 311 -6.39 -5.17 21.48
C VAL A 311 -5.72 -6.44 21.99
N LYS A 312 -6.23 -7.59 21.56
CA LYS A 312 -5.56 -8.89 21.68
C LYS A 312 -4.47 -8.98 20.64
N VAL A 313 -3.28 -9.38 21.07
CA VAL A 313 -2.14 -9.65 20.19
C VAL A 313 -2.05 -11.16 19.97
N GLN A 314 -2.05 -11.58 18.71
CA GLN A 314 -2.16 -13.00 18.35
C GLN A 314 -1.21 -13.34 17.20
N LEU A 315 -0.31 -14.31 17.40
CA LEU A 315 0.49 -14.90 16.33
C LEU A 315 -0.28 -16.05 15.68
N MET A 316 -0.49 -15.95 14.37
CA MET A 316 -1.03 -17.02 13.53
C MET A 316 0.13 -17.80 12.92
N GLY A 317 0.42 -18.98 13.46
CA GLY A 317 1.42 -19.90 12.92
C GLY A 317 0.83 -20.85 11.88
N LYS A 318 1.55 -21.91 11.51
CA LYS A 318 1.15 -22.90 10.50
C LYS A 318 -0.10 -23.69 10.88
N ASN A 319 -0.23 -24.01 12.17
CA ASN A 319 -1.26 -24.93 12.66
C ASN A 319 -2.30 -24.28 13.57
N ALA A 320 -1.97 -23.17 14.23
CA ALA A 320 -2.81 -22.55 15.23
C ALA A 320 -2.50 -21.05 15.41
N THR A 321 -3.46 -20.34 16.00
CA THR A 321 -3.26 -19.00 16.56
C THR A 321 -2.92 -19.09 18.04
N PHE A 322 -1.96 -18.31 18.51
CA PHE A 322 -1.58 -18.23 19.93
C PHE A 322 -1.31 -16.80 20.37
N SER A 323 -1.44 -16.54 21.67
CA SER A 323 -1.07 -15.25 22.25
C SER A 323 0.41 -15.25 22.65
N PRO A 324 1.18 -14.21 22.31
CA PRO A 324 2.57 -14.08 22.76
C PRO A 324 2.67 -14.02 24.29
N ALA A 325 3.67 -14.69 24.86
CA ALA A 325 3.89 -14.70 26.30
C ALA A 325 4.20 -13.29 26.82
N GLY A 326 3.50 -12.87 27.87
CA GLY A 326 3.65 -11.53 28.46
C GLY A 326 3.04 -10.38 27.65
N ASN A 327 2.63 -10.63 26.39
CA ASN A 327 2.06 -9.62 25.48
C ASN A 327 0.76 -10.14 24.84
N ALA A 328 -0.15 -10.72 25.64
CA ALA A 328 -1.41 -11.24 25.11
C ALA A 328 -2.40 -10.13 24.70
N THR A 329 -2.26 -8.94 25.29
CA THR A 329 -3.03 -7.74 25.01
C THR A 329 -2.11 -6.53 24.97
N LEU A 330 -2.47 -5.52 24.18
CA LEU A 330 -1.85 -4.20 24.14
C LEU A 330 -2.93 -3.16 24.42
N HIS A 331 -2.65 -2.26 25.35
CA HIS A 331 -3.48 -1.09 25.62
C HIS A 331 -2.85 0.10 24.90
N ILE A 332 -3.64 0.78 24.08
CA ILE A 332 -3.23 1.90 23.24
C ILE A 332 -4.10 3.08 23.66
N LYS A 333 -3.48 4.09 24.26
CA LYS A 333 -4.21 5.30 24.62
C LYS A 333 -4.50 6.12 23.37
N SER A 334 -5.62 6.82 23.38
CA SER A 334 -5.94 7.80 22.33
C SER A 334 -4.76 8.76 22.11
N SER A 335 -4.42 9.02 20.85
CA SER A 335 -3.38 9.97 20.43
C SER A 335 -1.97 9.68 20.99
N MET A 336 -1.70 8.45 21.44
CA MET A 336 -0.39 8.02 21.93
C MET A 336 0.08 6.75 21.20
N THR A 337 1.37 6.68 20.90
CA THR A 337 1.99 5.48 20.33
C THR A 337 2.28 4.47 21.43
N ALA A 338 1.71 3.27 21.32
CA ALA A 338 2.02 2.15 22.18
C ALA A 338 2.93 1.16 21.46
N SER A 339 3.77 0.45 22.22
CA SER A 339 4.68 -0.54 21.66
C SER A 339 4.81 -1.78 22.56
N ALA A 340 5.14 -2.93 21.96
CA ALA A 340 5.38 -4.18 22.68
C ALA A 340 6.55 -4.96 22.07
N ASP A 341 7.57 -5.26 22.88
CA ASP A 341 8.66 -6.17 22.50
C ASP A 341 8.18 -7.62 22.58
N LEU A 342 8.00 -8.25 21.41
CA LEU A 342 7.55 -9.63 21.26
C LEU A 342 8.72 -10.61 21.16
N LYS A 343 9.97 -10.13 21.22
CA LYS A 343 11.21 -10.93 21.19
C LYS A 343 11.28 -11.88 19.99
N ASP A 344 11.83 -13.08 20.18
CA ASP A 344 11.92 -14.16 19.19
C ASP A 344 10.57 -14.85 18.95
N LEU A 345 9.55 -14.06 18.60
CA LEU A 345 8.15 -14.45 18.56
C LEU A 345 7.88 -15.74 17.76
N THR A 346 8.59 -15.95 16.66
CA THR A 346 8.37 -17.06 15.72
C THR A 346 8.99 -18.38 16.17
N ARG A 347 10.01 -18.36 17.04
CA ARG A 347 10.69 -19.56 17.57
C ARG A 347 11.02 -20.63 16.51
N GLY A 348 11.42 -20.21 15.30
CA GLY A 348 11.77 -21.12 14.20
C GLY A 348 10.62 -21.48 13.26
N GLU A 349 9.40 -20.98 13.46
CA GLU A 349 8.25 -21.20 12.57
C GLU A 349 7.70 -19.85 12.05
N PRO A 350 7.58 -19.65 10.73
CA PRO A 350 7.07 -18.38 10.21
C PRO A 350 5.60 -18.17 10.58
N GLY A 351 5.18 -16.92 10.69
CA GLY A 351 3.81 -16.59 11.08
C GLY A 351 3.40 -15.17 10.74
N SER A 352 2.23 -14.78 11.19
CA SER A 352 1.66 -13.45 10.95
C SER A 352 0.96 -12.94 12.19
N LEU A 353 1.09 -11.65 12.49
CA LEU A 353 0.45 -11.07 13.67
C LEU A 353 -0.95 -10.57 13.32
N ARG A 354 -1.92 -10.81 14.22
CA ARG A 354 -3.26 -10.24 14.16
C ARG A 354 -3.55 -9.47 15.44
N LEU A 355 -4.12 -8.28 15.28
CA LEU A 355 -4.72 -7.50 16.35
C LEU A 355 -6.24 -7.56 16.23
N THR A 356 -6.93 -7.85 17.33
CA THR A 356 -8.40 -7.82 17.39
C THR A 356 -8.87 -7.11 18.65
N PRO A 357 -10.06 -6.51 18.69
CA PRO A 357 -10.55 -5.85 19.89
C PRO A 357 -10.71 -6.85 21.03
N VAL A 358 -10.35 -6.44 22.26
CA VAL A 358 -10.63 -7.24 23.46
C VAL A 358 -12.15 -7.36 23.64
N ARG A 359 -12.88 -6.25 23.46
CA ARG A 359 -14.33 -6.16 23.52
C ARG A 359 -14.94 -6.17 22.12
N LYS A 360 -15.79 -7.15 21.81
CA LYS A 360 -16.33 -7.35 20.45
C LYS A 360 -17.28 -6.24 19.98
N ASP A 361 -17.91 -5.54 20.92
CA ASP A 361 -18.85 -4.44 20.72
C ASP A 361 -18.16 -3.06 20.66
N ARG A 362 -16.83 -3.01 20.89
CA ARG A 362 -16.04 -1.79 20.83
C ARG A 362 -14.77 -2.01 20.03
N ALA A 363 -14.82 -1.71 18.74
CA ALA A 363 -13.71 -1.82 17.82
C ALA A 363 -13.11 -0.43 17.53
N THR A 364 -12.34 0.10 18.49
CA THR A 364 -11.63 1.38 18.32
C THR A 364 -10.65 1.26 17.14
N PRO A 365 -10.73 2.15 16.13
CA PRO A 365 -9.79 2.14 15.00
C PRO A 365 -8.35 2.38 15.45
N ILE A 366 -7.43 1.57 14.92
CA ILE A 366 -5.99 1.70 15.17
C ILE A 366 -5.21 1.50 13.87
N VAL A 367 -3.96 1.94 13.87
CA VAL A 367 -2.93 1.61 12.87
C VAL A 367 -1.78 0.88 13.56
N ALA A 368 -1.07 0.00 12.86
CA ALA A 368 0.04 -0.74 13.45
C ALA A 368 1.07 -1.21 12.41
N ALA A 369 2.29 -1.44 12.88
CA ALA A 369 3.35 -2.09 12.11
C ALA A 369 4.28 -2.89 13.02
N LEU A 370 5.04 -3.80 12.40
CA LEU A 370 6.12 -4.53 13.05
C LEU A 370 7.46 -4.01 12.55
N ARG A 371 8.42 -3.86 13.46
CA ARG A 371 9.86 -3.88 13.14
C ARG A 371 10.38 -5.27 13.44
N VAL A 372 11.00 -5.92 12.45
CA VAL A 372 11.51 -7.29 12.56
C VAL A 372 13.01 -7.27 12.37
N VAL A 373 13.74 -7.87 13.30
CA VAL A 373 15.20 -8.06 13.21
C VAL A 373 15.50 -9.54 12.95
N ARG A 374 16.43 -9.80 12.04
CA ARG A 374 17.06 -11.12 11.83
C ARG A 374 18.56 -11.02 12.07
N GLY A 375 19.22 -12.16 12.30
CA GLY A 375 20.66 -12.20 12.53
C GLY A 375 21.08 -11.77 13.94
N LYS A 376 22.40 -11.64 14.16
CA LYS A 376 23.03 -11.33 15.44
C LYS A 376 24.27 -10.46 15.24
N GLY A 377 24.58 -9.61 16.21
CA GLY A 377 25.76 -8.74 16.17
C GLY A 377 25.76 -7.83 14.95
N ASP A 378 26.92 -7.71 14.29
CA ASP A 378 27.12 -6.93 13.06
C ASP A 378 26.40 -7.51 11.82
N LYS A 379 25.84 -8.71 11.93
CA LYS A 379 25.06 -9.37 10.87
C LYS A 379 23.55 -9.23 11.06
N GLN A 380 23.10 -8.30 11.90
CA GLN A 380 21.68 -8.02 12.06
C GLN A 380 21.12 -7.31 10.83
N GLU A 381 19.90 -7.63 10.45
CA GLU A 381 19.16 -6.98 9.36
C GLU A 381 17.77 -6.63 9.87
N ILE A 382 17.17 -5.57 9.32
CA ILE A 382 15.82 -5.13 9.66
C ILE A 382 14.87 -5.18 8.47
N ALA A 383 13.60 -5.41 8.76
CA ALA A 383 12.50 -5.17 7.83
C ALA A 383 11.28 -4.67 8.60
N TYR A 384 10.36 -4.02 7.90
CA TYR A 384 9.10 -3.56 8.47
C TYR A 384 7.91 -4.27 7.84
N ILE A 385 6.89 -4.57 8.65
CA ILE A 385 5.64 -5.20 8.21
C ILE A 385 4.48 -4.37 8.73
N PRO A 386 3.98 -3.40 7.94
CA PRO A 386 2.78 -2.67 8.31
C PRO A 386 1.54 -3.55 8.30
N ALA A 387 0.51 -3.14 9.02
CA ALA A 387 -0.81 -3.71 8.81
C ALA A 387 -1.27 -3.44 7.38
N THR A 388 -1.92 -4.43 6.77
CA THR A 388 -2.31 -4.37 5.36
C THR A 388 -3.71 -4.91 5.17
N GLY A 389 -4.45 -4.36 4.20
CA GLY A 389 -5.67 -4.94 3.67
C GLY A 389 -5.43 -6.34 3.08
N PRO A 390 -6.50 -7.12 2.85
CA PRO A 390 -6.41 -8.42 2.21
C PRO A 390 -6.03 -8.27 0.73
N VAL A 391 -5.71 -9.40 0.10
CA VAL A 391 -5.43 -9.54 -1.35
C VAL A 391 -6.58 -9.02 -2.24
N GLY A 392 -7.79 -8.86 -1.69
CA GLY A 392 -8.97 -8.40 -2.42
C GLY A 392 -9.34 -9.32 -3.59
N ALA A 393 -9.64 -8.74 -4.75
CA ALA A 393 -9.86 -9.49 -5.98
C ALA A 393 -8.56 -10.14 -6.47
N ARG A 394 -7.46 -9.38 -6.38
CA ARG A 394 -6.13 -9.80 -6.81
C ARG A 394 -5.05 -8.91 -6.21
N ALA A 395 -3.92 -9.51 -5.84
CA ALA A 395 -2.70 -8.79 -5.46
C ALA A 395 -1.53 -9.23 -6.33
N THR A 396 -0.58 -8.33 -6.56
CA THR A 396 0.55 -8.56 -7.47
C THR A 396 1.85 -8.10 -6.82
N VAL A 397 2.91 -8.90 -6.94
CA VAL A 397 4.27 -8.52 -6.50
C VAL A 397 5.29 -8.91 -7.58
N PRO A 398 6.02 -7.94 -8.18
CA PRO A 398 7.12 -8.23 -9.10
C PRO A 398 8.42 -8.63 -8.37
N ASP A 399 9.46 -8.89 -9.16
CA ASP A 399 10.83 -9.18 -8.71
C ASP A 399 11.01 -10.41 -7.80
N ASN A 400 10.28 -11.49 -8.10
CA ASN A 400 10.50 -12.77 -7.45
C ASN A 400 11.66 -13.50 -8.13
N ARG A 401 12.41 -14.24 -7.31
CA ARG A 401 13.62 -14.97 -7.68
C ARG A 401 13.44 -16.44 -7.36
N VAL A 402 14.20 -17.32 -8.05
CA VAL A 402 14.15 -18.78 -7.80
C VAL A 402 14.56 -19.10 -6.36
N LYS A 403 15.51 -18.33 -5.82
CA LYS A 403 16.01 -18.45 -4.46
C LYS A 403 15.73 -17.15 -3.72
N GLY A 404 15.39 -17.25 -2.44
CA GLY A 404 15.20 -16.09 -1.57
C GLY A 404 13.78 -15.54 -1.52
N SER A 405 12.89 -15.89 -2.46
CA SER A 405 11.47 -15.49 -2.41
C SER A 405 10.64 -16.47 -1.58
N THR A 406 9.91 -15.93 -0.60
CA THR A 406 8.94 -16.67 0.21
C THR A 406 7.61 -15.90 0.20
N LEU A 407 6.52 -16.56 -0.16
CA LEU A 407 5.17 -16.00 -0.09
C LEU A 407 4.50 -16.48 1.19
N SER A 408 4.04 -15.54 2.01
CA SER A 408 3.22 -15.79 3.19
C SER A 408 1.75 -15.54 2.87
N LEU A 409 0.88 -16.51 3.16
CA LEU A 409 -0.57 -16.43 2.96
C LEU A 409 -1.27 -16.64 4.30
N THR A 410 -2.05 -15.67 4.74
CA THR A 410 -2.65 -15.63 6.08
C THR A 410 -4.16 -15.56 6.00
N ALA A 411 -4.86 -16.53 6.58
CA ALA A 411 -6.32 -16.58 6.58
C ALA A 411 -6.85 -16.35 8.01
N PRO A 412 -7.14 -15.10 8.44
CA PRO A 412 -7.43 -14.79 9.83
C PRO A 412 -8.76 -15.40 10.32
N GLY A 413 -9.80 -15.44 9.49
CA GLY A 413 -11.17 -15.80 9.93
C GLY A 413 -11.68 -17.15 9.44
N ALA A 414 -11.48 -17.47 8.16
CA ALA A 414 -12.04 -18.66 7.53
C ALA A 414 -11.03 -19.28 6.56
N THR A 415 -11.10 -20.61 6.39
CA THR A 415 -10.26 -21.33 5.44
C THR A 415 -10.50 -20.80 4.04
N ALA A 416 -9.42 -20.60 3.28
CA ALA A 416 -9.47 -20.03 1.93
C ALA A 416 -8.65 -20.86 0.94
N LYS A 417 -9.06 -20.82 -0.34
CA LYS A 417 -8.26 -21.33 -1.46
C LYS A 417 -7.66 -20.17 -2.23
N VAL A 418 -6.35 -20.17 -2.36
CA VAL A 418 -5.58 -19.10 -2.99
C VAL A 418 -4.91 -19.64 -4.23
N LYS A 419 -5.21 -19.05 -5.38
CA LYS A 419 -4.52 -19.32 -6.65
C LYS A 419 -3.34 -18.36 -6.73
N VAL A 420 -2.15 -18.91 -6.98
CA VAL A 420 -0.92 -18.15 -7.16
C VAL A 420 -0.38 -18.44 -8.56
N THR A 421 -0.25 -17.40 -9.36
CA THR A 421 0.29 -17.46 -10.72
C THR A 421 1.66 -16.79 -10.74
N ALA A 422 2.68 -17.56 -11.11
CA ALA A 422 3.99 -17.04 -11.49
C ALA A 422 3.96 -16.71 -12.99
N SER A 423 4.26 -15.45 -13.34
CA SER A 423 4.37 -15.00 -14.73
C SER A 423 5.52 -15.69 -15.45
N VAL A 424 5.66 -15.48 -16.76
CA VAL A 424 6.95 -15.71 -17.42
C VAL A 424 8.05 -14.87 -16.76
N GLY A 425 9.31 -15.28 -16.91
CA GLY A 425 10.44 -14.44 -16.49
C GLY A 425 10.59 -13.20 -17.38
N SER A 426 11.28 -12.19 -16.88
CA SER A 426 11.61 -11.00 -17.67
C SER A 426 12.39 -11.32 -18.95
N GLY A 427 13.16 -12.42 -18.96
CA GLY A 427 13.85 -12.97 -20.13
C GLY A 427 13.14 -14.15 -20.82
N GLY A 428 11.91 -14.48 -20.43
CA GLY A 428 11.13 -15.61 -20.95
C GLY A 428 11.02 -16.81 -20.00
N GLY A 429 10.49 -17.92 -20.53
CA GLY A 429 10.07 -19.11 -19.78
C GLY A 429 8.56 -19.31 -19.90
N GLU A 430 8.04 -20.33 -19.22
CA GLU A 430 6.60 -20.64 -19.21
C GLU A 430 5.99 -20.38 -17.82
N PRO A 431 4.80 -19.76 -17.75
CA PRO A 431 4.18 -19.41 -16.47
C PRO A 431 3.82 -20.67 -15.68
N ALA A 432 3.76 -20.53 -14.35
CA ALA A 432 3.34 -21.61 -13.45
C ALA A 432 2.14 -21.17 -12.63
N VAL A 433 1.24 -22.10 -12.32
CA VAL A 433 0.08 -21.85 -11.46
C VAL A 433 0.02 -22.92 -10.39
N GLU A 434 -0.21 -22.50 -9.15
CA GLU A 434 -0.45 -23.39 -8.02
C GLU A 434 -1.64 -22.89 -7.21
N THR A 435 -2.35 -23.80 -6.54
CA THR A 435 -3.45 -23.45 -5.64
C THR A 435 -3.16 -23.98 -4.26
N TYR A 436 -3.18 -23.09 -3.28
CA TYR A 436 -2.94 -23.41 -1.89
C TYR A 436 -4.26 -23.36 -1.10
N THR A 437 -4.36 -24.21 -0.08
CA THR A 437 -5.43 -24.12 0.92
C THR A 437 -4.83 -23.58 2.21
N VAL A 438 -5.31 -22.43 2.67
CA VAL A 438 -4.88 -21.78 3.90
C VAL A 438 -5.97 -21.97 4.95
N LYS A 439 -5.64 -22.61 6.07
CA LYS A 439 -6.64 -22.90 7.11
C LYS A 439 -6.99 -21.64 7.90
N ALA A 440 -8.22 -21.56 8.39
CA ALA A 440 -8.66 -20.48 9.28
C ALA A 440 -7.71 -20.32 10.49
N GLY A 441 -7.34 -19.08 10.82
CA GLY A 441 -6.46 -18.74 11.94
C GLY A 441 -5.01 -19.16 11.77
N THR A 442 -4.55 -19.39 10.53
CA THR A 442 -3.18 -19.85 10.24
C THR A 442 -2.49 -19.03 9.16
N THR A 443 -1.17 -19.19 9.12
CA THR A 443 -0.29 -18.64 8.10
C THR A 443 0.40 -19.78 7.37
N LEU A 444 0.35 -19.77 6.05
CA LEU A 444 1.05 -20.69 5.17
C LEU A 444 2.18 -19.93 4.47
N ALA A 445 3.43 -20.25 4.83
CA ALA A 445 4.61 -19.79 4.09
C ALA A 445 5.02 -20.83 3.04
N VAL A 446 5.19 -20.39 1.79
CA VAL A 446 5.60 -21.23 0.67
C VAL A 446 6.75 -20.60 -0.10
N THR A 447 7.64 -21.43 -0.63
CA THR A 447 8.50 -21.02 -1.75
C THR A 447 7.66 -21.11 -3.02
N PRO A 448 7.39 -19.99 -3.71
CA PRO A 448 6.56 -20.02 -4.91
C PRO A 448 7.17 -20.93 -5.98
N LYS A 449 6.33 -21.68 -6.69
CA LYS A 449 6.79 -22.48 -7.84
C LYS A 449 7.32 -21.53 -8.92
N ALA A 450 8.62 -21.60 -9.19
CA ALA A 450 9.23 -20.81 -10.25
C ALA A 450 8.74 -21.24 -11.64
N PRO A 451 8.66 -20.30 -12.60
CA PRO A 451 8.38 -20.58 -14.01
C PRO A 451 9.34 -21.62 -14.61
N GLU A 452 8.85 -22.48 -15.49
CA GLU A 452 9.71 -23.44 -16.18
C GLU A 452 10.62 -22.71 -17.19
N GLY A 453 11.92 -23.06 -17.18
CA GLY A 453 12.90 -22.38 -18.03
C GLY A 453 13.10 -20.90 -17.71
N LEU A 454 12.79 -20.46 -16.48
CA LEU A 454 12.88 -19.06 -16.04
C LEU A 454 14.20 -18.39 -16.44
N LYS A 455 14.08 -17.20 -17.03
CA LYS A 455 15.18 -16.25 -17.22
C LYS A 455 14.85 -14.92 -16.56
N GLY A 456 15.74 -14.42 -15.72
CA GLY A 456 15.55 -13.19 -14.96
C GLY A 456 14.55 -13.35 -13.80
N SER A 457 13.92 -12.24 -13.40
CA SER A 457 12.91 -12.21 -12.33
C SER A 457 11.50 -12.47 -12.88
N TYR A 458 10.58 -12.96 -12.05
CA TYR A 458 9.17 -13.14 -12.40
C TYR A 458 8.24 -12.38 -11.43
N ALA A 459 6.99 -12.18 -11.83
CA ALA A 459 5.96 -11.63 -10.96
C ALA A 459 5.07 -12.74 -10.40
N LEU A 460 4.52 -12.51 -9.22
CA LEU A 460 3.48 -13.32 -8.61
C LEU A 460 2.17 -12.54 -8.61
N THR A 461 1.11 -13.22 -9.00
CA THR A 461 -0.26 -12.75 -8.90
C THR A 461 -1.03 -13.69 -7.99
N VAL A 462 -1.70 -13.15 -6.98
CA VAL A 462 -2.37 -13.88 -5.91
C VAL A 462 -3.86 -13.57 -5.96
N GLU A 463 -4.70 -14.59 -5.99
CA GLU A 463 -6.16 -14.46 -6.06
C GLU A 463 -6.83 -15.35 -5.01
N THR A 464 -7.72 -14.78 -4.19
CA THR A 464 -8.54 -15.56 -3.26
C THR A 464 -9.76 -16.10 -4.02
N THR A 465 -9.75 -17.40 -4.33
CA THR A 465 -10.77 -18.04 -5.19
C THR A 465 -12.02 -18.49 -4.45
N SER A 466 -11.91 -18.74 -3.13
CA SER A 466 -13.04 -19.08 -2.26
C SER A 466 -12.64 -18.99 -0.79
N GLY A 467 -13.62 -18.85 0.10
CA GLY A 467 -13.42 -18.83 1.55
C GLY A 467 -13.37 -17.43 2.14
N GLY A 468 -12.58 -17.26 3.21
CA GLY A 468 -12.38 -15.96 3.86
C GLY A 468 -11.33 -15.08 3.18
N PRO A 469 -11.25 -13.79 3.53
CA PRO A 469 -10.19 -12.91 3.05
C PRO A 469 -8.81 -13.45 3.46
N VAL A 470 -7.85 -13.35 2.55
CA VAL A 470 -6.45 -13.71 2.77
C VAL A 470 -5.59 -12.46 2.73
N HIS A 471 -4.70 -12.31 3.69
CA HIS A 471 -3.63 -11.31 3.68
C HIS A 471 -2.35 -11.97 3.23
N ALA A 472 -1.57 -11.29 2.41
CA ALA A 472 -0.34 -11.83 1.86
C ALA A 472 0.85 -10.89 2.05
N SER A 473 2.04 -11.48 2.08
CA SER A 473 3.30 -10.76 1.95
C SER A 473 4.33 -11.60 1.23
N ARG A 474 5.30 -10.94 0.60
CA ARG A 474 6.49 -11.55 0.03
C ARG A 474 7.68 -11.17 0.89
N SER A 475 8.43 -12.14 1.37
CA SER A 475 9.81 -11.90 1.81
C SER A 475 10.78 -12.18 0.66
N LEU A 476 11.74 -11.28 0.48
CA LEU A 476 12.88 -11.49 -0.40
C LEU A 476 14.15 -11.46 0.45
N ALA A 477 14.98 -12.49 0.31
CA ALA A 477 16.26 -12.58 1.00
C ALA A 477 17.41 -12.77 0.01
N LEU A 478 18.52 -12.07 0.25
CA LEU A 478 19.76 -12.19 -0.51
C LEU A 478 20.94 -12.36 0.45
N ALA A 479 21.82 -13.28 0.11
CA ALA A 479 23.05 -13.50 0.86
C ALA A 479 24.15 -12.61 0.25
N SER A 480 24.68 -11.68 1.03
CA SER A 480 25.74 -10.76 0.63
C SER A 480 26.77 -10.66 1.76
N ASP A 481 28.04 -10.91 1.47
CA ASP A 481 29.17 -10.90 2.44
C ASP A 481 28.89 -11.65 3.76
N GLY A 482 28.18 -12.78 3.67
CA GLY A 482 27.85 -13.61 4.83
C GLY A 482 26.78 -13.04 5.76
N VAL A 483 26.05 -12.01 5.32
CA VAL A 483 24.81 -11.47 5.89
C VAL A 483 23.63 -11.98 5.06
N GLN A 484 22.54 -12.38 5.72
CA GLN A 484 21.30 -12.78 5.06
C GLN A 484 20.35 -11.57 5.04
N MET A 485 20.64 -10.62 4.14
CA MET A 485 19.82 -9.43 3.94
C MET A 485 18.41 -9.81 3.52
N PHE A 486 17.42 -9.03 3.96
CA PHE A 486 16.03 -9.32 3.63
C PHE A 486 15.13 -8.11 3.76
N THR A 487 13.97 -8.24 3.13
CA THR A 487 12.86 -7.31 3.23
C THR A 487 11.54 -8.07 3.14
N VAL A 488 10.45 -7.44 3.57
CA VAL A 488 9.09 -8.00 3.52
C VAL A 488 8.13 -6.96 2.94
N GLN A 489 7.37 -7.33 1.91
CA GLN A 489 6.40 -6.46 1.24
C GLN A 489 5.03 -7.05 1.43
N THR A 490 4.08 -6.24 1.91
CA THR A 490 2.67 -6.63 1.98
C THR A 490 2.05 -6.60 0.58
N LEU A 491 1.04 -7.46 0.37
CA LEU A 491 0.33 -7.62 -0.90
C LEU A 491 -1.18 -7.35 -0.66
N PRO A 492 -1.58 -6.08 -0.48
CA PRO A 492 -2.99 -5.70 -0.55
C PRO A 492 -3.50 -5.82 -2.00
N ASP A 493 -4.81 -5.63 -2.19
CA ASP A 493 -5.43 -5.55 -3.51
C ASP A 493 -4.66 -4.61 -4.45
N ASP A 494 -4.37 -5.08 -5.67
CA ASP A 494 -3.58 -4.36 -6.68
C ASP A 494 -4.36 -3.24 -7.38
N ARG A 495 -5.61 -3.01 -6.95
CA ARG A 495 -6.54 -2.01 -7.49
C ARG A 495 -6.72 -2.14 -8.99
N GLY A 496 -6.65 -3.37 -9.51
CA GLY A 496 -6.88 -3.64 -10.93
C GLY A 496 -8.34 -3.52 -11.37
N MET A 497 -9.27 -3.61 -10.42
CA MET A 497 -10.70 -3.46 -10.63
C MET A 497 -11.22 -2.32 -9.75
N VAL A 498 -12.28 -1.65 -10.21
CA VAL A 498 -12.99 -0.63 -9.46
C VAL A 498 -14.49 -0.92 -9.47
N GLU A 499 -15.13 -0.72 -8.32
CA GLU A 499 -16.59 -0.78 -8.23
C GLU A 499 -17.19 0.50 -8.81
N VAL A 500 -17.97 0.36 -9.89
CA VAL A 500 -18.72 1.46 -10.49
C VAL A 500 -20.17 1.36 -10.05
N PRO A 501 -20.66 2.32 -9.23
CA PRO A 501 -22.03 2.32 -8.79
C PRO A 501 -22.97 2.53 -9.98
N SER A 502 -24.17 1.97 -9.90
CA SER A 502 -25.21 2.23 -10.89
C SER A 502 -25.72 3.67 -10.73
N ALA A 503 -25.46 4.52 -11.72
CA ALA A 503 -26.02 5.86 -11.77
C ALA A 503 -27.40 5.84 -12.45
N ARG A 504 -28.39 6.50 -11.85
CA ARG A 504 -29.67 6.81 -12.49
C ARG A 504 -29.86 8.31 -12.55
N GLN A 505 -30.38 8.80 -13.66
CA GLN A 505 -30.79 10.19 -13.77
C GLN A 505 -32.01 10.41 -12.86
N ASP A 506 -31.89 11.31 -11.89
CA ASP A 506 -33.00 11.75 -11.05
C ASP A 506 -33.31 13.21 -11.39
N LEU A 507 -34.39 13.41 -12.15
CA LEU A 507 -34.83 14.74 -12.58
C LEU A 507 -35.63 15.48 -11.50
N SER A 508 -36.01 14.82 -10.39
CA SER A 508 -36.73 15.47 -9.30
C SER A 508 -35.90 16.49 -8.53
N VAL A 509 -34.57 16.41 -8.63
CA VAL A 509 -33.62 17.38 -8.03
C VAL A 509 -33.67 18.75 -8.74
N LEU A 510 -34.31 18.84 -9.90
CA LEU A 510 -34.50 20.10 -10.64
C LEU A 510 -35.82 20.79 -10.29
N ASP A 511 -36.69 20.16 -9.49
CA ASP A 511 -38.02 20.65 -9.13
C ASP A 511 -38.07 21.33 -7.73
N ASP A 512 -36.92 21.52 -7.07
CA ASP A 512 -36.79 22.19 -5.75
C ASP A 512 -36.35 23.67 -5.84
#